data_AF-A0A926U1H9-F1
#
_entry.id   AF-A0A926U1H9-F1
#
_cell.length_a   1.000
_cell.length_b   1.000
_cell.length_c   1.000
_cell.angle_alpha   90.00
_cell.angle_beta   90.00
_cell.angle_gamma   90.00
#
_symmetry.space_group_name_H-M   'P 1'
#
loop_
_entity.id
_entity.type
_entity.pdbx_description
1 polymer ?
#
loop_
_entity_poly.entity_id
_entity_poly.type
_entity_poly.pdbx_seq_one_letter_code
_entity_poly.pdbx_strand_id
1 'polypeptide(L)'
;MSWTSISSETLTLVNATDDRLPHVYTLAGVNGSQLAIVASSASAKPTWRLACQFYILAELANFPGSPQLAQVHQQRILLARKTLVEVPEGIVQPFQLRLEIPYWFREMSIQIWQRSEIADEHQTLTVGAAGQTEFQLVFSPALPQETELYINGVKATYGLDYAIEGNRLTYLDSMVLEPSDKIEITYDPS
;
A
#
# COMPACT_ATOMS: atom_id res chain seq x y z
N MET A 1 4.98 -9.47 -1.61
CA MET A 1 5.32 -8.10 -1.11
C MET A 1 4.98 -7.05 -2.16
N SER A 2 3.74 -6.56 -2.12
CA SER A 2 3.21 -5.52 -3.02
C SER A 2 3.36 -4.11 -2.41
N TRP A 3 3.43 -3.11 -3.29
CA TRP A 3 3.36 -1.69 -2.92
C TRP A 3 2.09 -1.11 -3.54
N THR A 4 1.21 -0.56 -2.71
CA THR A 4 -0.05 0.03 -3.18
C THR A 4 0.07 1.55 -3.14
N SER A 5 -0.23 2.20 -4.26
CA SER A 5 -0.27 3.67 -4.34
C SER A 5 -1.46 4.17 -3.53
N ILE A 6 -1.21 4.97 -2.50
CA ILE A 6 -2.27 5.56 -1.66
C ILE A 6 -2.48 7.04 -1.93
N SER A 7 -1.51 7.71 -2.55
CA SER A 7 -1.68 9.09 -3.03
C SER A 7 -0.74 9.37 -4.20
N SER A 8 -1.22 10.14 -5.18
CA SER A 8 -0.43 10.69 -6.27
C SER A 8 -1.02 12.03 -6.67
N GLU A 9 -0.45 13.11 -6.14
CA GLU A 9 -0.96 14.47 -6.32
C GLU A 9 0.12 15.41 -6.87
N THR A 10 -0.30 16.38 -7.66
CA THR A 10 0.54 17.51 -8.05
C THR A 10 -0.04 18.77 -7.44
N LEU A 11 0.68 19.33 -6.48
CA LEU A 11 0.33 20.56 -5.80
C LEU A 11 0.88 21.73 -6.60
N THR A 12 -0.03 22.55 -7.12
CA THR A 12 0.33 23.85 -7.72
C THR A 12 0.03 24.93 -6.69
N LEU A 13 1.07 25.58 -6.16
CA LEU A 13 0.90 26.66 -5.19
C LEU A 13 0.57 27.95 -5.95
N VAL A 14 -0.72 28.22 -6.11
CA VAL A 14 -1.21 29.42 -6.80
C VAL A 14 -1.13 30.61 -5.84
N ASN A 15 -0.16 31.49 -6.07
CA ASN A 15 -0.02 32.80 -5.42
C ASN A 15 -0.22 32.76 -3.91
N ALA A 16 0.82 32.35 -3.17
CA ALA A 16 0.87 32.55 -1.72
C ALA A 16 0.77 34.06 -1.43
N THR A 17 -0.44 34.55 -1.17
CA THR A 17 -0.70 35.95 -0.81
C THR A 17 -0.15 36.32 0.57
N ASP A 18 0.36 35.34 1.32
CA ASP A 18 1.03 35.51 2.61
C ASP A 18 2.28 34.61 2.68
N ASP A 19 3.42 35.19 2.30
CA ASP A 19 4.53 34.51 1.61
C ASP A 19 5.62 33.93 2.56
N ARG A 20 5.22 33.38 3.73
CA ARG A 20 6.22 32.90 4.72
C ARG A 20 5.90 31.59 5.43
N LEU A 21 4.66 31.09 5.37
CA LEU A 21 4.32 29.83 6.04
C LEU A 21 4.47 28.65 5.07
N PRO A 22 5.04 27.52 5.54
CA PRO A 22 5.08 26.32 4.73
C PRO A 22 3.66 25.84 4.42
N HIS A 23 3.46 25.34 3.21
CA HIS A 23 2.24 24.63 2.86
C HIS A 23 2.29 23.24 3.48
N VAL A 24 1.15 22.76 3.96
CA VAL A 24 1.07 21.46 4.63
C VAL A 24 0.25 20.52 3.77
N TYR A 25 0.92 19.53 3.17
CA TYR A 25 0.23 18.40 2.56
C TYR A 25 -0.16 17.40 3.65
N THR A 26 -1.40 16.92 3.61
CA THR A 26 -1.94 16.01 4.62
C THR A 26 -2.55 14.79 3.95
N LEU A 27 -2.19 13.61 4.42
CA LEU A 27 -2.82 12.35 4.07
C LEU A 27 -3.29 11.64 5.33
N ALA A 28 -4.60 11.43 5.47
CA ALA A 28 -5.20 10.72 6.60
C ALA A 28 -5.44 9.25 6.25
N GLY A 29 -5.62 8.39 7.27
CA GLY A 29 -6.03 6.99 7.05
C GLY A 29 -4.90 6.08 6.59
N VAL A 30 -3.64 6.40 6.90
CA VAL A 30 -2.48 5.59 6.47
C VAL A 30 -2.34 4.37 7.38
N ASN A 31 -2.22 3.17 6.79
CA ASN A 31 -2.24 1.88 7.48
C ASN A 31 -1.01 1.00 7.19
N GLY A 32 0.05 1.52 6.58
CA GLY A 32 1.27 0.74 6.33
C GLY A 32 2.39 1.05 7.33
N SER A 33 3.08 0.03 7.83
CA SER A 33 4.33 0.13 8.61
C SER A 33 5.51 0.62 7.79
N GLN A 34 5.44 0.53 6.47
CA GLN A 34 6.44 1.09 5.58
C GLN A 34 5.78 1.90 4.48
N LEU A 35 6.33 3.09 4.26
CA LEU A 35 5.91 4.01 3.22
C LEU A 35 7.07 4.21 2.26
N ALA A 36 6.77 4.28 0.97
CA ALA A 36 7.66 4.86 0.00
C ALA A 36 7.12 6.24 -0.34
N ILE A 37 7.96 7.26 -0.25
CA ILE A 37 7.57 8.63 -0.56
C ILE A 37 8.50 9.17 -1.63
N VAL A 38 7.93 9.70 -2.69
CA VAL A 38 8.62 10.48 -3.72
C VAL A 38 8.02 11.88 -3.70
N ALA A 39 8.85 12.87 -3.40
CA ALA A 39 8.49 14.27 -3.57
C ALA A 39 9.47 14.90 -4.56
N SER A 40 8.95 15.61 -5.57
CA SER A 40 9.76 16.22 -6.62
C SER A 40 9.22 17.58 -7.02
N SER A 41 10.14 18.45 -7.43
CA SER A 41 9.83 19.78 -7.98
C SER A 41 10.92 20.14 -8.97
N ALA A 42 10.57 20.84 -10.05
CA ALA A 42 11.55 21.27 -11.06
C ALA A 42 12.64 22.19 -10.48
N SER A 43 12.36 22.92 -9.40
CA SER A 43 13.32 23.80 -8.73
C SER A 43 14.09 23.13 -7.59
N ALA A 44 13.76 21.88 -7.23
CA ALA A 44 14.39 21.19 -6.10
C ALA A 44 15.80 20.69 -6.43
N LYS A 45 16.75 20.93 -5.52
CA LYS A 45 18.05 20.22 -5.55
C LYS A 45 17.87 18.82 -4.96
N PRO A 46 18.54 17.78 -5.48
CA PRO A 46 18.45 16.42 -4.92
C PRO A 46 18.94 16.27 -3.46
N THR A 47 19.65 17.26 -2.93
CA THR A 47 20.12 17.30 -1.53
C THR A 47 19.13 17.94 -0.57
N TRP A 48 18.07 18.57 -1.10
CA TRP A 48 17.03 19.18 -0.30
C TRP A 48 16.14 18.11 0.34
N ARG A 49 15.53 18.48 1.47
CA ARG A 49 14.73 17.58 2.30
C ARG A 49 13.40 18.23 2.66
N LEU A 50 12.36 17.42 2.77
CA LEU A 50 11.10 17.81 3.39
C LEU A 50 10.97 17.14 4.76
N ALA A 51 10.31 17.83 5.69
CA ALA A 51 9.88 17.21 6.94
C ALA A 51 8.63 16.36 6.66
N CYS A 52 8.70 15.10 7.08
CA CYS A 52 7.63 14.14 7.06
C CYS A 52 7.24 13.83 8.50
N GLN A 53 6.04 14.20 8.90
CA GLN A 53 5.56 14.12 10.27
C GLN A 53 4.41 13.11 10.36
N PHE A 54 4.37 12.40 11.48
CA PHE A 54 3.34 11.40 11.78
C PHE A 54 2.48 11.90 12.92
N TYR A 55 1.18 11.83 12.73
CA TYR A 55 0.17 12.26 13.68
C TYR A 55 -0.79 11.12 13.98
N ILE A 56 -1.16 10.97 15.25
CA ILE A 56 -2.26 10.11 15.67
C ILE A 56 -3.33 10.95 16.35
N LEU A 57 -4.56 10.45 16.38
CA LEU A 57 -5.59 10.98 17.27
C LEU A 57 -5.35 10.42 18.67
N ALA A 58 -5.05 11.29 19.62
CA ALA A 58 -4.83 10.93 21.02
C ALA A 58 -5.71 11.78 21.93
N GLU A 59 -6.25 11.18 22.98
CA GLU A 59 -6.86 11.93 24.07
C GLU A 59 -5.76 12.48 24.97
N LEU A 60 -5.66 13.80 25.04
CA LEU A 60 -4.72 14.47 25.93
C LEU A 60 -5.36 14.59 27.32
N ALA A 61 -4.59 14.34 28.38
CA ALA A 61 -5.07 14.44 29.76
C ALA A 61 -5.70 15.81 30.08
N ASN A 62 -5.23 16.87 29.43
CA ASN A 62 -5.74 18.23 29.61
C ASN A 62 -7.03 18.54 28.81
N PHE A 63 -7.43 17.65 27.88
CA PHE A 63 -8.60 17.82 27.01
C PHE A 63 -9.41 16.50 26.92
N PRO A 64 -9.98 16.03 28.05
CA PRO A 64 -10.73 14.78 28.07
C PRO A 64 -11.95 14.86 27.14
N GLY A 65 -12.19 13.79 26.37
CA GLY A 65 -13.32 13.68 25.45
C GLY A 65 -13.19 14.48 24.15
N SER A 66 -12.02 15.03 23.85
CA SER A 66 -11.76 15.75 22.59
C SER A 66 -10.42 15.30 21.98
N PRO A 67 -10.39 14.21 21.19
CA PRO A 67 -9.16 13.70 20.61
C PRO A 67 -8.45 14.79 19.79
N GLN A 68 -7.16 14.98 20.06
CA GLN A 68 -6.32 15.94 19.36
C GLN A 68 -5.31 15.21 18.49
N LEU A 69 -4.92 15.84 17.38
CA LEU A 69 -3.80 15.34 16.58
C LEU A 69 -2.49 15.60 17.32
N ALA A 70 -1.84 14.54 17.75
CA ALA A 70 -0.54 14.59 18.40
C ALA A 70 0.54 14.15 17.42
N GLN A 71 1.57 14.99 17.22
CA GLN A 71 2.75 14.59 16.47
C GLN A 71 3.53 13.56 17.29
N VAL A 72 3.70 12.36 16.75
CA VAL A 72 4.39 11.25 17.44
C VAL A 72 5.75 10.94 16.85
N HIS A 73 5.97 11.29 15.59
CA HIS A 73 7.26 11.05 14.93
C HIS A 73 7.54 12.08 13.83
N GLN A 74 8.81 12.20 13.46
CA GLN A 74 9.27 13.02 12.35
C GLN A 74 10.50 12.40 11.68
N GLN A 75 10.46 12.31 10.36
CA GLN A 75 11.56 11.89 9.52
C GLN A 75 11.79 12.91 8.40
N ARG A 76 12.99 12.89 7.81
CA ARG A 76 13.32 13.71 6.63
C ARG A 76 13.26 12.85 5.38
N ILE A 77 12.57 13.32 4.34
CA ILE A 77 12.58 12.70 3.01
C ILE A 77 13.45 13.51 2.06
N LEU A 78 14.22 12.84 1.21
CA LEU A 78 15.03 13.51 0.18
C LEU A 78 14.17 13.83 -1.04
N LEU A 79 14.35 15.01 -1.62
CA LEU A 79 13.66 15.39 -2.84
C LEU A 79 14.26 14.70 -4.08
N ALA A 80 13.41 14.50 -5.09
CA ALA A 80 13.72 13.86 -6.37
C ALA A 80 14.24 12.41 -6.25
N ARG A 81 13.90 11.72 -5.16
CA ARG A 81 14.28 10.31 -4.90
C ARG A 81 13.16 9.59 -4.17
N LYS A 82 13.08 8.27 -4.38
CA LYS A 82 12.22 7.38 -3.58
C LYS A 82 12.86 7.19 -2.21
N THR A 83 12.22 7.70 -1.17
CA THR A 83 12.66 7.51 0.22
C THR A 83 11.78 6.43 0.85
N LEU A 84 12.42 5.37 1.37
CA LEU A 84 11.75 4.41 2.23
C LEU A 84 11.67 4.99 3.64
N VAL A 85 10.47 4.96 4.20
CA VAL A 85 10.13 5.55 5.48
C VAL A 85 9.49 4.44 6.31
N GLU A 86 10.15 4.07 7.40
CA GLU A 86 9.64 3.08 8.34
C GLU A 86 8.83 3.80 9.41
N VAL A 87 7.61 3.34 9.62
CA VAL A 87 6.75 3.84 10.70
C VAL A 87 7.26 3.23 12.00
N PRO A 88 7.65 4.05 13.00
CA PRO A 88 8.11 3.53 14.27
C PRO A 88 7.11 2.57 14.92
N GLU A 89 7.64 1.53 15.55
CA GLU A 89 6.85 0.65 16.40
C GLU A 89 6.11 1.47 17.48
N GLY A 90 4.82 1.21 17.65
CA GLY A 90 3.96 1.90 18.62
C GLY A 90 3.09 3.04 18.05
N ILE A 91 3.28 3.44 16.78
CA ILE A 91 2.29 4.28 16.11
C ILE A 91 1.08 3.41 15.74
N VAL A 92 -0.05 3.67 16.40
CA VAL A 92 -1.30 2.97 16.13
C VAL A 92 -1.89 3.45 14.79
N GLN A 93 -2.27 2.50 13.94
CA GLN A 93 -2.94 2.76 12.66
C GLN A 93 -4.47 2.85 12.86
N PRO A 94 -5.19 3.66 12.07
CA PRO A 94 -4.67 4.58 11.05
C PRO A 94 -3.97 5.79 11.67
N PHE A 95 -2.94 6.30 10.99
CA PHE A 95 -2.30 7.57 11.32
C PHE A 95 -2.46 8.60 10.19
N GLN A 96 -2.13 9.85 10.49
CA GLN A 96 -2.09 10.95 9.54
C GLN A 96 -0.63 11.31 9.23
N LEU A 97 -0.30 11.35 7.95
CA LEU A 97 0.97 11.84 7.44
C LEU A 97 0.85 13.32 7.09
N ARG A 98 1.87 14.12 7.46
CA ARG A 98 2.00 15.51 7.00
C ARG A 98 3.36 15.75 6.37
N LEU A 99 3.37 16.44 5.23
CA LEU A 99 4.58 16.94 4.60
C LEU A 99 4.57 18.46 4.63
N GLU A 100 5.59 19.06 5.24
CA GLU A 100 5.79 20.50 5.22
C GLU A 100 6.55 20.90 3.96
N ILE A 101 5.88 21.65 3.10
CA ILE A 101 6.37 22.11 1.81
C ILE A 101 6.71 23.58 1.95
N PRO A 102 8.00 23.95 1.87
CA PRO A 102 8.39 25.35 1.88
C PRO A 102 7.67 26.18 0.83
N TYR A 103 7.29 27.41 1.19
CA TYR A 103 6.50 28.32 0.34
C TYR A 103 7.16 28.62 -1.02
N TRP A 104 8.49 28.50 -1.12
CA TRP A 104 9.23 28.75 -2.36
C TRP A 104 9.12 27.65 -3.42
N PHE A 105 8.49 26.51 -3.13
CA PHE A 105 8.18 25.49 -4.14
C PHE A 105 6.88 25.81 -4.87
N ARG A 106 6.96 26.32 -6.10
CA ARG A 106 5.76 26.69 -6.88
C ARG A 106 4.92 25.48 -7.29
N GLU A 107 5.58 24.38 -7.62
CA GLU A 107 4.94 23.15 -8.06
C GLU A 107 5.66 21.97 -7.41
N MET A 108 4.89 21.06 -6.81
CA MET A 108 5.42 19.87 -6.17
C MET A 108 4.57 18.65 -6.53
N SER A 109 5.21 17.62 -7.08
CA SER A 109 4.59 16.31 -7.26
C SER A 109 4.94 15.42 -6.08
N ILE A 110 3.92 14.84 -5.46
CA ILE A 110 4.04 13.96 -4.30
C ILE A 110 3.35 12.65 -4.62
N GLN A 111 4.08 11.56 -4.47
CA GLN A 111 3.58 10.20 -4.62
C GLN A 111 3.92 9.42 -3.37
N ILE A 112 2.92 8.73 -2.84
CA ILE A 112 3.03 7.96 -1.60
C ILE A 112 2.47 6.58 -1.86
N TRP A 113 3.30 5.58 -1.57
CA TRP A 113 2.90 4.18 -1.57
C TRP A 113 3.02 3.66 -0.15
N GLN A 114 2.11 2.79 0.25
CA GLN A 114 2.28 1.99 1.46
C GLN A 114 2.62 0.56 1.06
N ARG A 115 3.44 -0.08 1.88
CA ARG A 115 3.65 -1.52 1.80
C ARG A 115 2.40 -2.19 2.33
N SER A 116 1.80 -3.10 1.56
CA SER A 116 0.71 -3.93 2.08
C SER A 116 1.28 -4.79 3.21
N GLU A 117 0.73 -4.63 4.41
CA GLU A 117 1.03 -5.50 5.56
C GLU A 117 0.20 -6.76 5.57
N ILE A 118 -0.81 -6.83 4.69
CA ILE A 118 -1.50 -8.06 4.43
C ILE A 118 -0.43 -8.98 3.84
N ALA A 119 0.05 -9.90 4.67
CA ALA A 119 0.95 -10.94 4.22
C ALA A 119 0.22 -11.66 3.08
N ASP A 120 0.94 -11.90 1.98
CA ASP A 120 0.39 -12.68 0.88
C ASP A 120 -0.20 -13.97 1.50
N GLU A 121 -1.51 -14.17 1.34
CA GLU A 121 -2.21 -15.33 1.90
C GLU A 121 -1.81 -16.55 1.08
N HIS A 122 -1.34 -17.58 1.78
CA HIS A 122 -0.97 -18.84 1.17
C HIS A 122 -2.02 -19.91 1.49
N GLN A 123 -2.64 -20.46 0.47
CA GLN A 123 -3.66 -21.50 0.60
C GLN A 123 -3.28 -22.74 -0.21
N THR A 124 -3.32 -23.91 0.43
CA THR A 124 -3.30 -25.20 -0.27
C THR A 124 -4.73 -25.62 -0.59
N LEU A 125 -4.98 -25.99 -1.84
CA LEU A 125 -6.26 -26.45 -2.34
C LEU A 125 -6.21 -27.96 -2.57
N THR A 126 -7.25 -28.66 -2.13
CA THR A 126 -7.35 -30.13 -2.28
C THR A 126 -8.25 -30.46 -3.47
N VAL A 127 -7.81 -31.38 -4.32
CA VAL A 127 -8.62 -31.96 -5.40
C VAL A 127 -9.43 -33.12 -4.83
N GLY A 128 -10.75 -32.95 -4.73
CA GLY A 128 -11.66 -33.94 -4.15
C GLY A 128 -12.03 -35.08 -5.11
N ALA A 129 -12.03 -34.82 -6.41
CA ALA A 129 -12.32 -35.80 -7.46
C ALA A 129 -11.58 -35.47 -8.75
N ALA A 130 -11.27 -36.50 -9.55
CA ALA A 130 -10.66 -36.32 -10.86
C ALA A 130 -11.52 -35.42 -11.75
N GLY A 131 -10.89 -34.43 -12.38
CA GLY A 131 -11.57 -33.44 -13.23
C GLY A 131 -12.32 -32.34 -12.49
N GLN A 132 -12.14 -32.18 -11.17
CA GLN A 132 -12.62 -30.99 -10.45
C GLN A 132 -11.94 -29.74 -11.02
N THR A 133 -12.74 -28.74 -11.38
CA THR A 133 -12.24 -27.47 -11.95
C THR A 133 -12.50 -26.26 -11.07
N GLU A 134 -13.30 -26.37 -10.00
CA GLU A 134 -13.65 -25.25 -9.14
C GLU A 134 -13.09 -25.42 -7.73
N PHE A 135 -12.56 -24.34 -7.18
CA PHE A 135 -11.97 -24.28 -5.84
C PHE A 135 -12.42 -23.02 -5.11
N GLN A 136 -12.59 -23.16 -3.79
CA GLN A 136 -13.03 -22.08 -2.91
C GLN A 136 -11.82 -21.49 -2.18
N LEU A 137 -11.56 -20.21 -2.41
CA LEU A 137 -10.57 -19.43 -1.66
C LEU A 137 -11.16 -18.95 -0.34
N VAL A 138 -10.31 -18.81 0.68
CA VAL A 138 -10.73 -18.30 2.00
C VAL A 138 -11.17 -16.84 1.90
N PHE A 139 -10.44 -16.04 1.11
CA PHE A 139 -10.72 -14.63 0.85
C PHE A 139 -10.75 -14.37 -0.65
N SER A 140 -11.43 -13.31 -1.06
CA SER A 140 -11.36 -12.83 -2.44
C SER A 140 -10.00 -12.14 -2.64
N PRO A 141 -9.22 -12.46 -3.69
CA PRO A 141 -8.02 -11.69 -3.99
C PRO A 141 -8.36 -10.25 -4.38
N ALA A 142 -7.62 -9.27 -3.85
CA ALA A 142 -7.76 -7.86 -4.20
C ALA A 142 -7.42 -7.61 -5.68
N LEU A 143 -6.38 -8.29 -6.18
CA LEU A 143 -5.92 -8.24 -7.57
C LEU A 143 -5.75 -9.67 -8.11
N PRO A 144 -6.82 -10.31 -8.64
CA PRO A 144 -6.79 -11.68 -9.14
C PRO A 144 -5.66 -12.00 -10.13
N GLN A 145 -5.31 -11.04 -10.99
CA GLN A 145 -4.25 -11.16 -11.98
C GLN A 145 -2.83 -11.17 -11.39
N GLU A 146 -2.65 -10.79 -10.13
CA GLU A 146 -1.35 -10.81 -9.43
C GLU A 146 -1.16 -12.08 -8.59
N THR A 147 -2.12 -13.02 -8.63
CA THR A 147 -2.04 -14.29 -7.90
C THR A 147 -0.97 -15.21 -8.48
N GLU A 148 -0.40 -16.07 -7.64
CA GLU A 148 0.51 -17.13 -8.07
C GLU A 148 -0.09 -18.50 -7.73
N LEU A 149 -0.55 -19.22 -8.75
CA LEU A 149 -1.01 -20.60 -8.63
C LEU A 149 0.09 -21.57 -9.07
N TYR A 150 0.33 -22.61 -8.28
CA TYR A 150 1.24 -23.70 -8.59
C TYR A 150 0.50 -25.03 -8.53
N ILE A 151 0.69 -25.87 -9.55
CA ILE A 151 0.15 -27.23 -9.62
C ILE A 151 1.34 -28.17 -9.68
N ASN A 152 1.51 -28.99 -8.66
CA ASN A 152 2.67 -29.87 -8.48
C ASN A 152 4.01 -29.11 -8.61
N GLY A 153 4.05 -27.87 -8.12
CA GLY A 153 5.22 -26.99 -8.19
C GLY A 153 5.43 -26.29 -9.56
N VAL A 154 4.57 -26.53 -10.56
CA VAL A 154 4.61 -25.83 -11.84
C VAL A 154 3.69 -24.61 -11.77
N LYS A 155 4.23 -23.41 -12.07
CA LYS A 155 3.47 -22.16 -12.06
C LYS A 155 2.45 -22.14 -13.21
N ALA A 156 1.19 -21.92 -12.88
CA ALA A 156 0.10 -21.70 -13.82
C ALA A 156 -0.06 -20.20 -14.14
N THR A 157 -0.65 -19.90 -15.29
CA THR A 157 -0.82 -18.55 -15.85
C THR A 157 -2.25 -18.08 -15.72
N TYR A 158 -2.47 -16.97 -15.00
CA TYR A 158 -3.79 -16.35 -14.86
C TYR A 158 -4.38 -15.97 -16.24
N GLY A 159 -5.66 -16.26 -16.44
CA GLY A 159 -6.41 -16.03 -17.68
C GLY A 159 -6.20 -17.09 -18.77
N LEU A 160 -5.18 -17.95 -18.64
CA LEU A 160 -4.93 -19.07 -19.55
C LEU A 160 -5.24 -20.41 -18.87
N ASP A 161 -4.58 -20.68 -17.76
CA ASP A 161 -4.67 -21.97 -17.05
C ASP A 161 -5.72 -21.93 -15.93
N TYR A 162 -6.00 -20.74 -15.39
CA TYR A 162 -7.02 -20.53 -14.36
C TYR A 162 -7.56 -19.09 -14.39
N ALA A 163 -8.74 -18.89 -13.80
CA ALA A 163 -9.33 -17.58 -13.55
C ALA A 163 -9.90 -17.53 -12.12
N ILE A 164 -10.09 -16.32 -11.58
CA ILE A 164 -10.67 -16.13 -10.24
C ILE A 164 -11.77 -15.06 -10.34
N GLU A 165 -12.95 -15.36 -9.79
CA GLU A 165 -14.10 -14.45 -9.69
C GLU A 165 -14.59 -14.42 -8.24
N GLY A 166 -14.40 -13.28 -7.56
CA GLY A 166 -14.57 -13.20 -6.12
C GLY A 166 -13.60 -14.13 -5.40
N ASN A 167 -14.12 -15.01 -4.55
CA ASN A 167 -13.33 -16.03 -3.87
C ASN A 167 -13.41 -17.42 -4.54
N ARG A 168 -13.92 -17.53 -5.77
CA ARG A 168 -13.96 -18.78 -6.52
C ARG A 168 -12.85 -18.81 -7.57
N LEU A 169 -12.01 -19.83 -7.52
CA LEU A 169 -11.02 -20.15 -8.54
C LEU A 169 -11.58 -21.19 -9.50
N THR A 170 -11.45 -20.95 -10.79
CA THR A 170 -11.82 -21.86 -11.87
C THR A 170 -10.58 -22.23 -12.67
N TYR A 171 -10.26 -23.52 -12.71
CA TYR A 171 -9.21 -24.10 -13.54
C TYR A 171 -9.72 -24.28 -14.97
N LEU A 172 -8.94 -23.80 -15.94
CA LEU A 172 -9.33 -23.67 -17.34
C LEU A 172 -8.53 -24.57 -18.29
N ASP A 173 -7.38 -25.09 -17.86
CA ASP A 173 -6.56 -25.96 -18.70
C ASP A 173 -7.27 -27.30 -18.99
N SER A 174 -6.95 -27.85 -20.15
CA SER A 174 -7.37 -29.16 -20.65
C SER A 174 -6.80 -30.35 -19.87
N MET A 175 -5.73 -30.16 -19.08
CA MET A 175 -5.18 -31.21 -18.23
C MET A 175 -6.18 -31.61 -17.14
N VAL A 176 -6.47 -32.90 -17.00
CA VAL A 176 -7.35 -33.39 -15.93
C VAL A 176 -6.60 -33.38 -14.60
N LEU A 177 -7.11 -32.62 -13.62
CA LEU A 177 -6.59 -32.65 -12.25
C LEU A 177 -6.98 -33.95 -11.56
N GLU A 178 -6.05 -34.57 -10.85
CA GLU A 178 -6.22 -35.80 -10.10
C GLU A 178 -6.18 -35.54 -8.59
N PRO A 179 -6.83 -36.36 -7.75
CA PRO A 179 -6.79 -36.20 -6.29
C PRO A 179 -5.39 -36.21 -5.64
N SER A 180 -4.38 -36.71 -6.36
CA SER A 180 -2.98 -36.70 -5.91
C SER A 180 -2.26 -35.37 -6.15
N ASP A 181 -2.83 -34.48 -6.97
CA ASP A 181 -2.20 -33.22 -7.33
C ASP A 181 -2.20 -32.26 -6.15
N LYS A 182 -1.09 -31.52 -6.03
CA LYS A 182 -0.92 -30.46 -5.04
C LYS A 182 -1.15 -29.12 -5.70
N ILE A 183 -2.12 -28.39 -5.20
CA ILE A 183 -2.44 -27.05 -5.68
C ILE A 183 -2.15 -26.06 -4.56
N GLU A 184 -1.31 -25.08 -4.86
CA GLU A 184 -0.90 -24.04 -3.93
C GLU A 184 -1.15 -22.69 -4.57
N ILE A 185 -1.79 -21.77 -3.86
CA ILE A 185 -2.02 -20.41 -4.33
C ILE A 185 -1.53 -19.39 -3.31
N THR A 186 -0.91 -18.32 -3.81
CA THR A 186 -0.51 -17.16 -3.01
C THR A 186 -1.19 -15.91 -3.57
N TYR A 187 -1.85 -15.12 -2.72
CA TYR A 187 -2.62 -13.94 -3.15
C TYR A 187 -2.77 -12.86 -2.06
N ASP A 188 -2.98 -11.60 -2.45
CA ASP A 188 -3.30 -10.51 -1.51
C ASP A 188 -4.84 -10.47 -1.28
N PRO A 189 -5.36 -10.76 -0.08
CA PRO A 189 -6.80 -10.74 0.19
C PRO A 189 -7.40 -9.31 0.19
N SER A 190 -8.64 -9.19 -0.31
CA SER A 190 -9.42 -7.94 -0.40
C SER A 190 -10.11 -7.54 0.90
#